data_AF-E9T762-F1
#
_entry.id   AF-E9T762-F1
#
_cell.length_a   1.000
_cell.length_b   1.000
_cell.length_c   1.000
_cell.angle_alpha   90.00
_cell.angle_beta   90.00
_cell.angle_gamma   90.00
#
_symmetry.space_group_name_H-M   'P 1'
#
loop_
_entity.id
_entity.type
_entity.pdbx_description
1 polymer ?
#
loop_
_entity_poly.entity_id
_entity_poly.type
_entity_poly.pdbx_seq_one_letter_code
_entity_poly.pdbx_strand_id
1 'polypeptide(L)'
;MSVTIHAGAENDWTVTVTHGAKRPGKATPVSPDAVDRAMRELGDDVALEAVQSVISAAREAAEQRIAALSKELEDARRALEALGSTS
;
A
#
# COMPACT_ATOMS: atom_id res chain seq x y z
N MET A 1 -1.02 -23.55 12.82
CA MET A 1 -1.84 -22.35 12.54
C MET A 1 -1.01 -21.50 11.60
N SER A 2 -1.61 -20.91 10.57
CA SER A 2 -0.92 -20.03 9.62
C SER A 2 -1.66 -18.71 9.51
N VAL A 3 -0.90 -17.65 9.28
CA VAL A 3 -1.42 -16.30 9.03
C VAL A 3 -0.97 -15.90 7.64
N THR A 4 -1.92 -15.48 6.80
CA THR A 4 -1.67 -15.00 5.45
C THR A 4 -2.04 -13.53 5.39
N ILE A 5 -1.12 -12.70 4.89
CA ILE A 5 -1.32 -11.27 4.71
C ILE A 5 -1.42 -11.01 3.21
N HIS A 6 -2.47 -10.32 2.79
CA HIS A 6 -2.65 -9.83 1.43
C HIS A 6 -2.42 -8.32 1.44
N ALA A 7 -1.39 -7.86 0.74
CA ALA A 7 -1.04 -6.44 0.65
C ALA A 7 -1.56 -5.84 -0.67
N GLY A 8 -2.64 -5.05 -0.61
CA GLY A 8 -3.20 -4.34 -1.76
C GLY A 8 -2.49 -3.01 -2.07
N ALA A 9 -2.57 -2.57 -3.33
CA ALA A 9 -1.90 -1.37 -3.85
C ALA A 9 -2.48 -0.03 -3.35
N GLU A 10 -3.62 -0.05 -2.67
CA GLU A 10 -4.30 1.15 -2.13
C GLU A 10 -4.34 1.13 -0.60
N ASN A 11 -3.36 0.51 0.05
CA ASN A 11 -3.38 0.21 1.50
C ASN A 11 -4.56 -0.70 1.93
N ASP A 12 -5.23 -1.36 0.98
CA ASP A 12 -6.24 -2.39 1.27
C ASP A 12 -5.53 -3.69 1.65
N TRP A 13 -4.99 -3.72 2.86
CA TRP A 13 -4.32 -4.90 3.39
C TRP A 13 -5.33 -5.73 4.16
N THR A 14 -5.30 -7.04 3.95
CA THR A 14 -6.16 -7.97 4.70
C THR A 14 -5.35 -9.10 5.27
N VAL A 15 -5.76 -9.56 6.46
CA VAL A 15 -5.19 -10.73 7.11
C VAL A 15 -6.21 -11.85 7.18
N THR A 16 -5.75 -13.06 6.90
CA THR A 16 -6.53 -14.29 7.02
C THR A 16 -5.79 -15.27 7.91
N VAL A 17 -6.48 -15.85 8.88
CA VAL A 17 -5.91 -16.80 9.84
C VAL A 17 -6.51 -18.19 9.60
N THR A 18 -5.65 -19.20 9.49
CA THR A 18 -6.02 -20.60 9.26
C THR A 18 -5.54 -21.46 10.42
N HIS A 19 -6.46 -22.18 11.06
CA HIS A 19 -6.16 -23.07 12.17
C HIS A 19 -6.28 -24.54 11.74
N GLY A 20 -5.14 -25.22 11.55
CA GLY A 20 -5.10 -26.63 11.15
C GLY A 20 -5.68 -26.86 9.75
N ALA A 21 -6.42 -27.96 9.56
CA ALA A 21 -7.07 -28.29 8.29
C ALA A 21 -8.43 -27.58 8.07
N LYS A 22 -8.82 -26.63 8.93
CA LYS A 22 -10.08 -25.88 8.79
C LYS A 22 -9.95 -24.83 7.68
N ARG A 23 -11.08 -24.46 7.06
CA ARG A 23 -11.12 -23.37 6.08
C ARG A 23 -10.55 -22.08 6.70
N PRO A 24 -9.85 -21.25 5.90
CA PRO A 24 -9.41 -19.94 6.33
C PRO A 24 -10.58 -19.11 6.86
N GLY A 25 -10.33 -18.31 7.91
CA GLY A 25 -11.31 -17.37 8.44
C GLY A 25 -11.66 -16.26 7.43
N LYS A 26 -12.56 -15.35 7.83
CA LYS A 26 -12.87 -14.16 7.02
C LYS A 26 -11.65 -13.23 6.98
N ALA A 27 -11.32 -12.72 5.80
CA ALA A 27 -10.31 -11.68 5.63
C ALA A 27 -10.68 -10.44 6.46
N THR A 28 -9.75 -9.99 7.29
CA THR A 28 -9.92 -8.83 8.17
C THR A 28 -9.05 -7.68 7.66
N PRO A 29 -9.60 -6.48 7.42
CA PRO A 29 -8.82 -5.35 6.98
C PRO A 29 -7.86 -4.90 8.08
N VAL A 30 -6.63 -4.60 7.71
CA VAL A 30 -5.56 -4.16 8.61
C VAL A 30 -4.78 -3.02 7.96
N SER A 31 -4.17 -2.15 8.77
CA SER A 31 -3.22 -1.17 8.25
C SER A 31 -1.82 -1.77 8.12
N PRO A 32 -1.00 -1.30 7.16
CA PRO A 32 0.40 -1.74 7.05
C PRO A 32 1.20 -1.50 8.34
N ASP A 33 0.93 -0.38 9.03
CA ASP A 33 1.55 -0.03 10.32
C ASP A 33 1.20 -1.03 11.43
N ALA A 34 -0.03 -1.53 11.48
CA ALA A 34 -0.42 -2.56 12.44
C ALA A 34 0.30 -3.89 12.15
N VAL A 35 0.52 -4.22 10.88
CA VAL A 35 1.28 -5.42 10.48
C VAL A 35 2.76 -5.27 10.84
N ASP A 36 3.38 -4.12 10.56
CA ASP A 36 4.78 -3.84 10.94
C ASP A 36 5.00 -3.99 12.45
N ARG A 37 4.13 -3.38 13.28
CA ARG A 37 4.20 -3.54 14.74
C ARG A 37 4.08 -5.01 15.18
N ALA A 38 3.11 -5.74 14.62
CA ALA A 38 2.92 -7.14 14.95
C ALA A 38 4.14 -8.01 14.57
N MET A 39 4.81 -7.71 13.45
CA MET A 39 6.04 -8.40 13.05
C MET A 39 7.22 -8.09 13.97
N ARG A 40 7.34 -6.84 14.43
CA ARG A 40 8.35 -6.48 15.44
C ARG A 40 8.14 -7.20 16.75
N GLU A 41 6.88 -7.36 17.18
CA GLU A 41 6.53 -8.12 18.38
C GLU A 41 6.79 -9.62 18.22
N LEU A 42 6.61 -10.16 17.01
CA LEU A 42 6.91 -11.57 16.71
C LEU A 42 8.40 -11.88 16.78
N GLY A 43 9.26 -10.91 16.50
CA GLY A 43 10.72 -11.04 16.60
C GLY A 43 11.35 -11.90 15.50
N ASP A 44 10.67 -12.05 14.35
CA ASP A 44 11.21 -12.71 13.16
C ASP A 44 11.75 -11.64 12.19
N ASP A 45 13.07 -11.46 12.19
CA ASP A 45 13.75 -10.45 11.36
C ASP A 45 13.49 -10.67 9.86
N VAL A 46 13.45 -11.91 9.39
CA VAL A 46 13.23 -12.20 7.95
C VAL A 46 11.82 -11.81 7.54
N ALA A 47 10.82 -12.14 8.37
CA ALA A 47 9.44 -11.75 8.12
C ALA A 47 9.26 -10.22 8.23
N LEU A 48 9.94 -9.58 9.19
CA LEU A 48 9.90 -8.13 9.37
C LEU A 48 10.50 -7.39 8.18
N GLU A 49 11.68 -7.81 7.68
CA GLU A 49 12.30 -7.20 6.50
C GLU A 49 11.43 -7.36 5.26
N ALA A 50 10.81 -8.53 5.07
CA ALA A 50 9.90 -8.76 3.96
C ALA A 50 8.69 -7.79 4.00
N VAL A 51 8.08 -7.60 5.18
CA VAL A 51 6.97 -6.65 5.35
C VAL A 51 7.42 -5.21 5.10
N GLN A 52 8.55 -4.79 5.67
CA GLN A 52 9.07 -3.44 5.47
C GLN A 52 9.41 -3.17 3.99
N SER A 53 9.92 -4.17 3.27
CA SER A 53 10.16 -4.07 1.82
C SER A 53 8.86 -3.82 1.04
N VAL A 54 7.77 -4.51 1.38
CA VAL A 54 6.46 -4.33 0.73
C VAL A 54 5.89 -2.93 1.03
N ILE A 55 6.01 -2.46 2.27
CA ILE A 55 5.57 -1.10 2.66
C ILE A 55 6.35 -0.04 1.89
N SER A 56 7.67 -0.21 1.76
CA SER A 56 8.53 0.72 1.03
C SER A 56 8.16 0.77 -0.45
N ALA A 57 8.01 -0.39 -1.09
CA ALA A 57 7.60 -0.46 -2.49
C ALA A 57 6.21 0.18 -2.75
N ALA A 58 5.27 -0.02 -1.82
CA ALA A 58 3.96 0.61 -1.91
C ALA A 58 4.04 2.14 -1.81
N ARG A 59 4.91 2.67 -0.94
CA ARG A 59 5.16 4.11 -0.81
C ARG A 59 5.76 4.68 -2.09
N GLU A 60 6.80 4.04 -2.63
CA GLU A 60 7.44 4.47 -3.88
C GLU A 60 6.44 4.48 -5.05
N ALA A 61 5.58 3.47 -5.15
CA ALA A 61 4.53 3.43 -6.16
C ALA A 61 3.51 4.58 -5.99
N ALA A 62 3.15 4.92 -4.76
CA ALA A 62 2.27 6.07 -4.48
C ALA A 62 2.94 7.40 -4.86
N GLU A 63 4.22 7.57 -4.54
CA GLU A 63 5.00 8.77 -4.90
C GLU A 63 5.10 8.95 -6.42
N GLN A 64 5.36 7.88 -7.16
CA GLN A 64 5.39 7.90 -8.63
C GLN A 64 4.03 8.31 -9.22
N ARG A 65 2.93 7.79 -8.67
CA ARG A 65 1.57 8.18 -9.09
C ARG A 65 1.30 9.65 -8.81
N ILE A 66 1.67 10.15 -7.62
CA ILE A 66 1.53 11.57 -7.27
C ILE A 66 2.34 12.44 -8.23
N ALA A 67 3.57 12.07 -8.55
CA ALA A 67 4.42 12.81 -9.47
C ALA A 67 3.82 12.87 -10.88
N ALA A 68 3.31 11.74 -11.39
CA ALA A 68 2.62 11.67 -12.68
C ALA A 68 1.39 12.57 -12.71
N LEU A 69 0.49 12.42 -11.72
CA LEU A 69 -0.72 13.24 -11.62
C LEU A 69 -0.41 14.74 -11.47
N SER A 70 0.63 15.08 -10.71
CA SER A 70 1.05 16.48 -10.53
C SER A 70 1.52 17.10 -11.84
N LYS A 71 2.24 16.34 -12.67
CA LYS A 71 2.66 16.77 -14.00
C LYS A 71 1.45 16.97 -14.92
N GLU A 72 0.52 16.02 -14.95
CA GLU A 72 -0.71 16.13 -15.75
C GLU A 72 -1.53 17.37 -15.35
N LEU A 73 -1.62 17.66 -14.04
CA LEU A 73 -2.28 18.86 -13.54
C LEU A 73 -1.57 20.15 -13.95
N GLU A 74 -0.23 20.16 -13.98
CA GLU A 74 0.52 21.33 -14.42
C GLU A 74 0.35 21.60 -15.93
N ASP A 75 0.44 20.56 -16.76
CA ASP A 75 0.18 20.66 -18.21
C ASP A 75 -1.24 21.17 -18.49
N ALA A 76 -2.25 20.63 -17.76
CA ALA A 76 -3.63 21.08 -17.89
C ALA A 76 -3.80 22.56 -17.50
N ARG A 77 -3.14 23.02 -16.43
CA ARG A 77 -3.17 24.44 -16.01
C ARG A 77 -2.57 25.35 -17.06
N ARG A 78 -1.40 25.00 -17.60
CA ARG A 78 -0.73 25.78 -18.66
C ARG A 78 -1.59 25.90 -19.92
N ALA A 79 -2.26 24.81 -20.31
CA ALA A 79 -3.17 24.82 -21.45
C ALA A 79 -4.36 25.78 -21.22
N LEU A 80 -4.94 25.78 -20.02
CA LEU A 80 -6.02 26.71 -19.66
C LEU A 80 -5.55 28.17 -19.67
N GLU A 81 -4.35 28.46 -19.13
CA GLU A 81 -3.77 29.81 -19.16
C GLU A 81 -3.51 30.31 -20.59
N ALA A 82 -3.02 29.45 -21.49
CA ALA A 82 -2.79 29.79 -22.88
C ALA A 82 -4.09 30.15 -23.63
N LEU A 83 -5.19 29.45 -23.32
CA LEU A 83 -6.51 29.76 -23.88
C LEU A 83 -7.09 31.05 -23.30
N GLY A 84 -6.97 31.27 -21.99
CA GLY A 84 -7.48 32.47 -21.32
C GLY A 84 -6.70 33.75 -21.63
N SER A 85 -5.41 33.64 -21.99
CA SER A 85 -4.56 34.78 -22.38
C SER A 85 -4.78 35.23 -23.83
N THR A 86 -5.54 34.46 -24.61
CA THR A 86 -5.87 34.71 -26.03
C THR A 86 -7.23 35.41 -26.20
N SER A 87 -7.97 35.66 -25.10
CA SER A 87 -9.26 36.36 -25.08
C SER A 87 -9.14 37.81 -24.62
#